data_AF-A0A662R328-F1
#
_entry.id   AF-A0A662R328-F1
#
_cell.length_a   1.000
_cell.length_b   1.000
_cell.length_c   1.000
_cell.angle_alpha   90.00
_cell.angle_beta   90.00
_cell.angle_gamma   90.00
#
_symmetry.space_group_name_H-M   'P 1'
#
loop_
_entity.id
_entity.type
_entity.pdbx_description
1 polymer ?
#
loop_
_entity_poly.entity_id
_entity_poly.type
_entity_poly.pdbx_seq_one_letter_code
_entity_poly.pdbx_strand_id
1 'polypeptide(L)' 'MNNFSEKINFIWSVADEVLRDDFKRSKYPDVILPFTVLRRLDCVLAPTKSRVLDRYEMLKGEIEHPDGQLR' A
#
# COMPACT_ATOMS: atom_id res chain seq x y z
N MET A 1 -6.94 15.46 18.52
CA MET A 1 -8.14 14.91 17.85
C MET A 1 -7.78 14.61 16.40
N ASN A 2 -7.92 13.36 15.96
CA ASN A 2 -7.64 13.01 14.57
C ASN A 2 -8.74 13.58 13.66
N ASN A 3 -8.41 14.57 12.82
CA ASN A 3 -9.38 15.15 11.89
C ASN A 3 -9.52 14.28 10.63
N PHE A 4 -10.42 13.30 10.70
CA PHE A 4 -10.65 12.35 9.59
C PHE A 4 -11.30 13.02 8.38
N SER A 5 -12.16 14.03 8.59
CA SER A 5 -12.83 14.75 7.49
C SER A 5 -11.85 15.45 6.56
N GLU A 6 -10.78 16.06 7.10
CA GLU A 6 -9.73 16.68 6.29
C GLU A 6 -9.02 15.66 5.39
N LYS A 7 -8.68 14.48 5.93
CA LYS A 7 -8.02 13.41 5.17
C LYS A 7 -8.93 12.85 4.08
N ILE A 8 -10.21 12.68 4.39
CA ILE A 8 -11.21 12.22 3.41
C ILE A 8 -11.33 13.24 2.28
N ASN A 9 -11.46 14.53 2.61
CA ASN A 9 -11.54 15.60 1.62
C ASN A 9 -10.29 15.66 0.74
N PHE A 10 -9.09 15.48 1.32
CA PHE A 10 -7.84 15.42 0.58
C PHE A 10 -7.78 14.24 -0.40
N ILE A 11 -8.21 13.04 0.03
CA ILE A 11 -8.25 11.87 -0.86
C ILE A 11 -9.20 12.13 -2.04
N TRP A 12 -10.38 12.69 -1.77
CA TRP A 12 -11.34 13.03 -2.83
C TRP A 12 -10.84 14.13 -3.75
N SER A 13 -10.13 15.15 -3.25
CA SER A 13 -9.58 16.22 -4.12
C SER A 13 -8.52 15.68 -5.07
N VAL A 14 -7.65 14.79 -4.60
CA VAL A 14 -6.64 14.14 -5.45
C VAL A 14 -7.31 13.23 -6.49
N ALA A 15 -8.33 12.47 -6.11
CA ALA A 15 -9.08 11.63 -7.05
C ALA A 15 -9.79 12.47 -8.11
N ASP A 16 -10.36 13.62 -7.72
CA ASP A 16 -11.01 14.57 -8.63
C ASP A 16 -10.00 15.27 -9.57
N GLU A 17 -8.71 15.31 -9.25
CA GLU A 17 -7.64 15.84 -10.11
C GLU A 17 -7.11 14.78 -11.09
N VAL A 18 -6.92 13.55 -10.61
CA VAL A 18 -6.24 12.49 -11.36
C VAL A 18 -7.18 11.65 -12.21
N LEU A 19 -8.42 11.40 -11.75
CA LEU A 19 -9.32 10.41 -12.37
C LEU A 19 -10.48 11.02 -13.16
N ARG A 20 -10.63 12.35 -13.16
CA ARG A 20 -11.82 13.04 -13.67
C ARG A 20 -12.07 12.85 -15.17
N ASP A 21 -11.02 12.80 -15.95
CA ASP A 21 -11.13 12.70 -17.41
C ASP A 21 -11.28 11.25 -17.88
N ASP A 22 -10.78 10.28 -17.09
CA ASP A 22 -10.78 8.86 -17.44
C ASP A 22 -11.97 8.08 -16.84
N PHE A 23 -12.47 8.49 -15.68
CA PHE A 23 -13.48 7.76 -14.92
C PHE A 23 -14.63 8.66 -14.47
N LYS A 24 -15.85 8.10 -14.49
CA LYS A 24 -16.98 8.73 -13.79
C LYS A 24 -16.72 8.69 -12.28
N ARG A 25 -17.16 9.72 -11.54
CA ARG A 25 -17.01 9.77 -10.07
C ARG A 25 -17.53 8.54 -9.33
N SER A 26 -18.59 7.91 -9.83
CA SER A 26 -19.12 6.65 -9.29
C SER A 26 -18.16 5.46 -9.39
N LYS A 27 -17.11 5.56 -10.23
CA LYS A 27 -16.06 4.57 -10.45
C LYS A 27 -14.78 4.85 -9.70
N TYR A 28 -14.65 6.00 -9.03
CA TYR A 28 -13.49 6.30 -8.21
C TYR A 28 -13.25 5.26 -7.09
N PRO A 29 -14.29 4.74 -6.39
CA PRO A 29 -14.07 3.72 -5.38
C PRO A 29 -13.38 2.46 -5.91
N ASP A 30 -13.64 2.08 -7.17
CA ASP A 30 -13.03 0.91 -7.82
C ASP A 30 -11.50 1.06 -7.94
N VAL A 31 -10.99 2.29 -7.95
CA VAL A 31 -9.55 2.60 -7.97
C VAL A 31 -9.03 2.88 -6.56
N ILE A 32 -9.69 3.78 -5.81
CA ILE A 32 -9.21 4.24 -4.50
C ILE A 32 -9.13 3.10 -3.48
N LEU A 33 -10.10 2.17 -3.46
CA LEU A 33 -10.16 1.12 -2.45
C LEU A 33 -8.97 0.13 -2.55
N PRO A 34 -8.64 -0.45 -3.73
CA PRO A 34 -7.45 -1.28 -3.88
C PRO A 34 -6.16 -0.59 -3.39
N PHE A 35 -5.93 0.65 -3.79
CA PHE A 35 -4.73 1.39 -3.36
C PHE A 35 -4.71 1.68 -1.86
N THR A 36 -5.87 1.93 -1.27
CA THR A 36 -6.00 2.11 0.19
C THR A 36 -5.65 0.81 0.93
N VAL A 37 -6.08 -0.34 0.41
CA VAL A 37 -5.72 -1.66 0.97
C VAL A 37 -4.22 -1.91 0.85
N LEU A 38 -3.62 -1.68 -0.32
CA LEU A 38 -2.17 -1.82 -0.52
C LEU A 38 -1.39 -0.93 0.45
N ARG A 39 -1.79 0.34 0.58
CA ARG A 39 -1.16 1.27 1.52
C ARG A 39 -1.27 0.78 2.96
N ARG A 40 -2.41 0.20 3.34
CA ARG A 40 -2.60 -0.37 4.67
C ARG A 40 -1.70 -1.56 4.92
N LEU A 41 -1.57 -2.47 3.95
CA LEU A 41 -0.64 -3.61 4.03
C LEU A 41 0.80 -3.12 4.21
N ASP A 42 1.23 -2.14 3.41
CA ASP A 42 2.56 -1.52 3.56
C ASP A 42 2.77 -0.92 4.95
N CYS A 43 1.78 -0.20 5.49
CA CYS A 43 1.86 0.38 6.83
C CYS A 43 1.99 -0.69 7.93
N VAL A 44 1.33 -1.84 7.76
CA VAL A 44 1.43 -2.96 8.72
C VAL A 44 2.81 -3.62 8.66
N LEU A 45 3.41 -3.70 7.48
CA LEU A 45 4.75 -4.29 7.29
C LEU A 45 5.89 -3.31 7.57
N ALA A 46 5.64 -2.00 7.56
CA ALA A 46 6.65 -0.96 7.75
C ALA A 46 7.49 -1.12 9.04
N PRO A 47 6.92 -1.42 10.23
CA PRO A 47 7.69 -1.55 11.47
C PRO A 47 8.67 -2.73 11.49
N THR A 48 8.39 -3.78 10.71
CA THR A 48 9.19 -5.00 10.68
C THR A 48 10.10 -5.09 9.46
N LYS A 49 9.95 -4.20 8.48
CA LYS A 49 10.65 -4.23 7.20
C LYS A 49 12.18 -4.31 7.34
N SER A 50 12.79 -3.47 8.17
CA SER A 50 14.26 -3.49 8.36
C SER A 50 14.74 -4.85 8.88
N ARG A 51 14.10 -5.36 9.94
CA ARG A 51 14.43 -6.66 10.54
C ARG A 51 14.34 -7.81 9.55
N VAL A 52 13.34 -7.79 8.67
CA VAL A 52 13.19 -8.82 7.62
C VAL A 52 14.32 -8.72 6.60
N LEU A 53 14.67 -7.51 6.18
CA LEU A 53 15.78 -7.27 5.23
C LEU A 53 17.14 -7.66 5.84
N ASP A 54 17.40 -7.30 7.10
CA ASP A 54 18.63 -7.67 7.81
C ASP A 54 18.74 -9.20 7.91
N ARG A 55 17.63 -9.87 8.26
CA ARG A 55 17.59 -11.33 8.34
C ARG A 55 17.78 -11.98 6.97
N TYR A 56 17.23 -11.39 5.92
CA TYR A 56 17.44 -11.86 4.55
C TYR A 56 18.93 -11.77 4.15
N GLU A 57 19.59 -10.64 4.39
CA GLU A 57 21.01 -10.49 4.05
C GLU A 57 21.90 -11.45 4.85
N MET A 58 21.58 -11.76 6.12
CA MET A 58 22.29 -12.78 6.90
C MET A 58 22.18 -14.19 6.32
N LEU A 59 21.03 -14.52 5.71
CA LEU A 59 20.73 -15.86 5.18
C LEU A 59 21.05 -16.00 3.69
N LYS A 60 21.50 -14.92 3.06
CA LYS A 60 21.73 -14.83 1.62
C LYS A 60 22.86 -15.78 1.21
N GLY A 61 22.52 -16.78 0.39
CA GLY A 61 23.45 -17.81 -0.06
C GLY A 61 23.46 -19.09 0.78
N GLU A 62 22.76 -19.12 1.92
CA GLU A 62 22.62 -20.33 2.77
C GLU A 62 21.34 -21.13 2.48
N ILE A 63 20.37 -20.53 1.76
CA ILE A 63 19.06 -21.13 1.50
C ILE A 63 18.94 -21.49 0.01
N GLU A 64 18.73 -22.79 -0.27
CA GLU A 64 18.58 -23.32 -1.64
C GLU A 64 17.32 -22.80 -2.36
N HIS A 65 16.24 -22.51 -1.61
CA HIS A 65 14.97 -21.99 -2.14
C HIS A 65 14.44 -20.78 -1.36
N PRO A 66 15.02 -19.58 -1.56
CA PRO A 66 14.62 -18.36 -0.85
C PRO A 66 13.16 -17.96 -1.08
N ASP A 67 12.61 -18.28 -2.26
CA ASP A 67 11.27 -17.86 -2.69
C ASP A 67 10.17 -18.92 -2.42
N GLY A 68 10.54 -20.08 -1.84
CA GLY A 68 9.65 -21.24 -1.71
C GLY A 68 8.42 -21.03 -0.80
N GLN A 69 8.34 -19.91 -0.09
CA GLN A 69 7.24 -19.60 0.84
C GLN A 69 6.10 -18.77 0.22
N LEU A 70 6.25 -18.31 -1.03
CA LEU A 70 5.26 -17.48 -1.73
C LEU A 70 4.58 -18.21 -2.91
N ARG A 71 4.60 -19.54 -2.92
CA ARG A 71 3.88 -20.37 -3.89
C ARG A 71 2.96 -21.37 -3.20
#